data_AF-A0A7S0P445-F1
#
_entry.id   AF-A0A7S0P445-F1
#
_cell.length_a   1.000
_cell.length_b   1.000
_cell.length_c   1.000
_cell.angle_alpha   90.00
_cell.angle_beta   90.00
_cell.angle_gamma   90.00
#
_symmetry.space_group_name_H-M   'P 1'
#
loop_
_entity.id
_entity.type
_entity.pdbx_description
1 polymer ?
#
loop_
_entity_poly.entity_id
_entity_poly.type
_entity_poly.pdbx_seq_one_letter_code
_entity_poly.pdbx_strand_id
1 'polypeptide(L)'
;SRGARSGSGSALAHICEGPKLRITLLKQESTLLLSFLGMAWWDPSHCGARSLDFAQFKRLLDSAPVRVAAREVTTSAAREGGPSALVRLSIESCGGRGAKRGVQLRIERASAATSAEPIEAECDCPAVASPGVGITSLTQQRLQQLATSLGLTSARFRRVSADYYEQDLPVRASQLCTDVDALCKSMIMENTRLATPTPGRIKYVCVVLQYAGAKLACHKLTEVVRKLEGAAAEGKKQYNLRLVAEELSDTLSGFVHNAVTPLGMATPMPIILSSAIAQLSSMWLGGGETDLKLGVQVEQFCQCMRKAGVTVTFADIA
;
A
#
# COMPACT_ATOMS: atom_id res chain seq x y z
N SER A 1 -8.42 35.67 -38.47
CA SER A 1 -7.78 35.40 -37.16
C SER A 1 -8.64 34.44 -36.35
N ARG A 2 -8.31 33.14 -36.36
CA ARG A 2 -8.82 32.16 -35.39
C ARG A 2 -7.61 31.44 -34.83
N GLY A 3 -7.32 31.66 -33.55
CA GLY A 3 -6.15 31.12 -32.87
C GLY A 3 -6.29 29.60 -32.70
N ALA A 4 -5.31 28.86 -33.24
CA ALA A 4 -5.14 27.45 -32.94
C ALA A 4 -4.57 27.32 -31.52
N ARG A 5 -5.32 26.71 -30.60
CA ARG A 5 -4.78 26.28 -29.30
C ARG A 5 -3.95 25.03 -29.54
N SER A 6 -2.63 25.13 -29.35
CA SER A 6 -1.74 23.98 -29.26
C SER A 6 -1.90 23.34 -27.88
N GLY A 7 -2.64 22.25 -27.77
CA GLY A 7 -2.66 21.41 -26.58
C GLY A 7 -1.47 20.46 -26.59
N SER A 8 -0.55 20.59 -25.64
CA SER A 8 0.43 19.55 -25.35
C SER A 8 -0.19 18.55 -24.37
N GLY A 9 -0.63 17.40 -24.86
CA GLY A 9 -1.03 16.27 -24.03
C GLY A 9 0.18 15.36 -23.79
N SER A 10 0.44 15.00 -22.54
CA SER A 10 1.39 13.93 -22.19
C SER A 10 0.61 12.64 -21.93
N ALA A 11 0.95 11.57 -22.64
CA ALA A 11 0.44 10.23 -22.37
C ALA A 11 1.48 9.42 -21.58
N LEU A 12 1.03 8.72 -20.54
CA LEU A 12 1.83 7.76 -19.76
C LEU A 12 1.48 6.35 -20.24
N ALA A 13 2.47 5.60 -20.71
CA ALA A 13 2.34 4.17 -20.95
C ALA A 13 3.50 3.46 -20.24
N HIS A 14 3.17 2.53 -19.35
CA HIS A 14 4.16 1.70 -18.67
C HIS A 14 4.52 0.50 -19.57
N ILE A 15 5.81 0.27 -19.76
CA ILE A 15 6.34 -0.93 -20.43
C ILE A 15 7.28 -1.62 -19.44
N CYS A 16 6.97 -2.87 -19.08
CA CYS A 16 7.84 -3.71 -18.27
C CYS A 16 8.57 -4.71 -19.17
N GLU A 17 9.87 -4.92 -18.95
CA GLU A 17 10.59 -6.02 -19.57
C GLU A 17 10.38 -7.32 -18.79
N GLY A 18 9.82 -8.30 -19.51
CA GLY A 18 9.43 -9.65 -19.12
C GLY A 18 8.66 -10.23 -20.32
N PRO A 19 8.47 -11.56 -20.46
CA PRO A 19 7.97 -12.18 -21.70
C PRO A 19 6.53 -11.80 -22.10
N LYS A 20 5.86 -10.92 -21.35
CA LYS A 20 4.52 -10.41 -21.64
C LYS A 20 4.50 -8.89 -21.48
N LEU A 21 4.29 -8.17 -22.58
CA LEU A 21 4.00 -6.73 -22.56
C LEU A 21 2.58 -6.53 -22.01
N ARG A 22 2.34 -5.49 -21.20
CA ARG A 22 1.00 -5.05 -20.83
C ARG A 22 0.87 -3.58 -21.20
N ILE A 23 0.06 -3.29 -22.21
CA ILE A 23 -0.19 -1.93 -22.68
C ILE A 23 -1.54 -1.50 -22.10
N THR A 24 -1.55 -0.48 -21.24
CA THR A 24 -2.77 0.11 -20.69
C THR A 24 -3.02 1.45 -21.35
N LEU A 25 -4.10 1.57 -22.13
CA LEU A 25 -4.50 2.83 -22.76
C LEU A 25 -5.52 3.54 -21.86
N LEU A 26 -5.22 4.77 -21.44
CA LEU A 26 -6.17 5.60 -20.68
C LEU A 26 -7.29 6.12 -21.59
N LYS A 27 -8.48 6.24 -21.00
CA LYS A 27 -9.80 6.32 -21.65
C LYS A 27 -10.00 7.47 -22.65
N GLN A 28 -9.14 8.50 -22.64
CA GLN A 28 -9.40 9.74 -23.38
C GLN A 28 -8.70 9.85 -24.75
N GLU A 29 -7.79 8.91 -25.10
CA GLU A 29 -7.18 8.87 -26.45
C GLU A 29 -7.11 7.46 -27.07
N SER A 30 -7.69 6.44 -26.41
CA SER A 30 -7.74 5.05 -26.92
C SER A 30 -8.46 4.96 -28.27
N THR A 31 -9.44 5.81 -28.54
CA THR A 31 -10.19 5.83 -29.80
C THR A 31 -9.33 6.21 -31.01
N LEU A 32 -8.33 7.08 -30.83
CA LEU A 32 -7.43 7.51 -31.90
C LEU A 32 -6.42 6.40 -32.25
N LEU A 33 -5.74 5.83 -31.26
CA LEU A 33 -4.77 4.77 -31.53
C LEU A 33 -5.44 3.52 -32.17
N LEU A 34 -6.64 3.16 -31.71
CA LEU A 34 -7.39 2.01 -32.21
C LEU A 34 -7.96 2.21 -33.62
N SER A 35 -8.41 3.43 -33.95
CA SER A 35 -8.84 3.77 -35.32
C SER A 35 -7.67 3.83 -36.30
N PHE A 36 -6.50 4.30 -35.87
CA PHE A 36 -5.27 4.31 -36.68
C PHE A 36 -4.70 2.90 -36.95
N LEU A 37 -4.94 1.93 -36.06
CA LEU A 37 -4.50 0.54 -36.21
C LEU A 37 -5.53 -0.36 -36.93
N GLY A 38 -6.65 0.20 -37.42
CA GLY A 38 -7.67 -0.55 -38.16
C GLY A 38 -8.44 -1.59 -37.31
N MET A 39 -8.39 -1.47 -35.97
CA MET A 39 -9.00 -2.44 -35.06
C MET A 39 -10.49 -2.13 -34.83
N ALA A 40 -11.34 -2.41 -35.81
CA ALA A 40 -12.79 -2.17 -35.75
C ALA A 40 -13.57 -3.07 -34.77
N TRP A 41 -12.90 -4.02 -34.09
CA TRP A 41 -13.54 -5.03 -33.24
C TRP A 41 -13.40 -4.75 -31.74
N TRP A 42 -12.91 -3.57 -31.36
CA TRP A 42 -12.76 -3.17 -29.95
C TRP A 42 -14.04 -2.49 -29.45
N ASP A 43 -14.88 -3.21 -28.72
CA ASP A 43 -16.01 -2.64 -27.99
C ASP A 43 -15.53 -1.94 -26.70
N PRO A 44 -15.67 -0.61 -26.58
CA PRO A 44 -15.28 0.13 -25.37
C PRO A 44 -16.09 -0.26 -24.11
N SER A 45 -17.18 -1.00 -24.27
CA SER A 45 -18.10 -1.42 -23.21
C SER A 45 -17.55 -2.61 -22.39
N HIS A 46 -16.50 -3.28 -22.85
CA HIS A 46 -15.80 -4.32 -22.10
C HIS A 46 -14.46 -3.78 -21.58
N CYS A 47 -14.50 -3.12 -20.42
CA CYS A 47 -13.32 -2.69 -19.68
C CYS A 47 -12.60 -3.90 -19.04
N GLY A 48 -11.95 -4.72 -19.85
CA GLY A 48 -10.95 -5.69 -19.41
C GLY A 48 -9.61 -5.33 -20.06
N ALA A 49 -8.59 -5.00 -19.27
CA ALA A 49 -7.25 -4.75 -19.77
C ALA A 49 -6.69 -6.02 -20.43
N ARG A 50 -6.68 -6.08 -21.78
CA ARG A 50 -6.05 -7.17 -22.53
C ARG A 50 -4.55 -6.93 -22.63
N SER A 51 -3.74 -7.90 -22.22
CA SER A 51 -2.28 -7.89 -22.41
C SER A 51 -1.93 -8.44 -23.78
N LEU A 52 -1.05 -7.76 -24.52
CA LEU A 52 -0.47 -8.28 -25.77
C LEU A 52 1.01 -8.55 -25.52
N ASP A 53 1.51 -9.73 -25.87
CA ASP A 53 2.96 -9.95 -25.84
C ASP A 53 3.69 -9.12 -26.92
N PHE A 54 5.02 -9.02 -26.80
CA PHE A 54 5.82 -8.20 -27.72
C PHE A 54 5.74 -8.69 -29.17
N ALA A 55 5.67 -10.00 -29.39
CA ALA A 55 5.57 -10.57 -30.73
C ALA A 55 4.20 -10.30 -31.37
N GLN A 56 3.14 -10.28 -30.57
CA GLN A 56 1.79 -9.86 -30.96
C GLN A 56 1.77 -8.36 -31.28
N PHE A 57 2.34 -7.52 -30.41
CA PHE A 57 2.42 -6.07 -30.64
C PHE A 57 3.25 -5.73 -31.89
N LYS A 58 4.41 -6.37 -32.07
CA LYS A 58 5.27 -6.20 -33.25
C LYS A 58 4.56 -6.64 -34.53
N ARG A 59 3.89 -7.80 -34.53
CA ARG A 59 3.06 -8.22 -35.68
C ARG A 59 1.95 -7.21 -35.99
N LEU A 60 1.34 -6.62 -34.96
CA LEU A 60 0.30 -5.63 -35.11
C LEU A 60 0.83 -4.34 -35.74
N LEU A 61 2.01 -3.87 -35.31
CA LEU A 61 2.73 -2.76 -35.93
C LEU A 61 3.18 -3.05 -37.36
N ASP A 62 3.74 -4.24 -37.61
CA ASP A 62 4.22 -4.66 -38.94
C ASP A 62 3.07 -4.85 -39.93
N SER A 63 1.87 -5.19 -39.44
CA SER A 63 0.64 -5.32 -40.24
C SER A 63 -0.12 -4.00 -40.42
N ALA A 64 0.25 -2.95 -39.70
CA ALA A 64 -0.42 -1.67 -39.79
C ALA A 64 -0.08 -0.97 -41.12
N PRO A 65 -1.03 -0.30 -41.78
CA PRO A 65 -0.80 0.40 -43.05
C PRO A 65 0.08 1.67 -42.92
N VAL A 66 0.79 1.84 -41.81
CA VAL A 66 1.52 3.06 -41.42
C VAL A 66 2.97 2.72 -41.10
N ARG A 67 3.92 3.48 -41.64
CA ARG A 67 5.35 3.33 -41.27
C ARG A 67 5.61 4.03 -39.94
N VAL A 68 5.99 3.26 -38.92
CA VAL A 68 6.47 3.80 -37.65
C VAL A 68 7.99 3.92 -37.70
N ALA A 69 8.50 5.15 -37.62
CA ALA A 69 9.94 5.41 -37.53
C ALA A 69 10.29 5.80 -36.08
N ALA A 70 10.99 4.91 -35.38
CA ALA A 70 11.59 5.26 -34.10
C ALA A 70 12.78 6.20 -34.37
N ARG A 71 12.69 7.44 -33.89
CA ARG A 71 13.80 8.39 -33.96
C ARG A 71 14.14 8.83 -32.55
N GLU A 72 15.32 8.37 -32.14
CA GLU A 72 16.08 8.81 -30.96
C GLU A 72 15.60 8.25 -29.60
N VAL A 73 16.53 7.55 -28.94
CA VAL A 73 16.44 7.13 -27.54
C VAL A 73 17.40 8.02 -26.76
N THR A 74 16.85 9.00 -26.04
CA THR A 74 17.66 9.80 -25.10
C THR A 74 17.56 9.21 -23.71
N THR A 75 18.69 8.74 -23.19
CA THR A 75 18.84 8.33 -21.80
C THR A 75 19.25 9.55 -20.97
N SER A 76 18.47 9.90 -19.95
CA SER A 76 18.89 10.91 -18.96
C SER A 76 19.13 10.23 -17.63
N ALA A 77 20.32 10.39 -17.06
CA ALA A 77 20.59 9.97 -15.69
C ALA A 77 19.84 10.92 -14.73
N ALA A 78 18.73 10.46 -14.15
CA ALA A 78 18.10 11.14 -13.03
C ALA A 78 18.91 10.82 -11.76
N ARG A 79 19.28 11.85 -10.99
CA ARG A 79 19.85 11.68 -9.64
C ARG A 79 18.79 11.03 -8.75
N GLU A 80 19.20 9.92 -8.14
CA GLU A 80 18.47 9.10 -7.16
C GLU A 80 17.17 8.45 -7.69
N GLY A 81 17.32 7.40 -8.49
CA GLY A 81 16.22 6.50 -8.87
C GLY A 81 16.35 5.82 -10.22
N GLY A 82 17.42 5.04 -10.45
CA GLY A 82 17.59 4.15 -11.61
C GLY A 82 17.59 4.81 -13.01
N PRO A 83 18.07 4.12 -14.08
CA PRO A 83 18.01 4.67 -15.43
C PRO A 83 16.58 4.57 -15.99
N SER A 84 15.96 5.72 -16.28
CA SER A 84 14.73 5.83 -17.05
C SER A 84 15.06 6.14 -18.51
N ALA A 85 14.39 5.48 -19.45
CA ALA A 85 14.59 5.71 -20.88
C ALA A 85 13.33 6.36 -21.48
N LEU A 86 13.50 7.50 -22.15
CA LEU A 86 12.40 8.13 -22.87
C LEU A 86 12.46 7.70 -24.33
N VAL A 87 11.41 7.07 -24.84
CA VAL A 87 11.32 6.68 -26.25
C VAL A 87 10.25 7.53 -26.92
N ARG A 88 10.68 8.38 -27.86
CA ARG A 88 9.77 9.21 -28.64
C ARG A 88 9.41 8.48 -29.92
N LEU A 89 8.13 8.14 -30.09
CA LEU A 89 7.64 7.53 -31.32
C LEU A 89 7.04 8.62 -32.20
N SER A 90 7.60 8.76 -33.40
CA SER A 90 7.03 9.60 -34.45
C SER A 90 6.28 8.71 -35.43
N ILE A 91 4.97 8.90 -35.51
CA ILE A 91 4.11 8.15 -36.43
C ILE A 91 3.86 9.05 -37.63
N GLU A 92 4.26 8.62 -38.82
CA GLU A 92 4.02 9.35 -40.07
C GLU A 92 3.00 8.57 -40.92
N SER A 93 1.88 9.22 -41.25
CA SER A 93 0.88 8.66 -42.16
C SER A 93 1.41 8.65 -43.59
N CYS A 94 1.49 7.46 -44.21
CA CYS A 94 1.78 7.34 -45.64
C CYS A 94 0.48 7.48 -46.44
N GLY A 95 0.00 8.72 -46.60
CA GLY A 95 -1.16 8.99 -47.45
C GLY A 95 -1.61 10.44 -47.37
N GLY A 96 -1.12 11.27 -48.31
CA GLY A 96 -1.63 12.63 -48.52
C GLY A 96 -1.12 13.69 -47.53
N ARG A 97 -1.00 14.92 -48.01
CA ARG A 97 -0.50 16.09 -47.27
C ARG A 97 -1.26 16.28 -45.95
N GLY A 98 -0.61 16.03 -44.80
CA GLY A 98 -1.17 16.49 -43.51
C GLY A 98 -0.58 15.87 -42.23
N ALA A 99 -0.01 16.75 -41.41
CA ALA A 99 0.25 16.65 -39.96
C ALA A 99 1.13 15.49 -39.42
N LYS A 100 2.35 15.83 -39.00
CA LYS A 100 3.13 15.02 -38.05
C LYS A 100 2.51 15.14 -36.66
N ARG A 101 2.08 14.02 -36.06
CA ARG A 101 1.68 13.97 -34.64
C ARG A 101 2.65 13.05 -33.91
N GLY A 102 3.36 13.60 -32.93
CA GLY A 102 4.29 12.83 -32.10
C GLY A 102 3.57 12.29 -30.88
N VAL A 103 3.82 11.03 -30.53
CA VAL A 103 3.39 10.43 -29.26
C VAL A 103 4.64 10.20 -28.42
N GLN A 104 4.66 10.73 -27.19
CA GLN A 104 5.79 10.60 -26.30
C GLN A 104 5.50 9.49 -25.29
N LEU A 105 6.35 8.47 -25.24
CA LEU A 105 6.24 7.37 -24.29
C LEU A 105 7.40 7.47 -23.28
N ARG A 106 7.05 7.40 -21.99
CA ARG A 106 8.02 7.38 -20.89
C ARG A 106 8.15 5.94 -20.40
N ILE A 107 9.35 5.36 -20.52
CA ILE A 107 9.64 3.99 -20.06
C ILE A 107 10.44 4.11 -18.77
N GLU A 108 9.86 3.63 -17.67
CA GLU A 108 10.53 3.54 -16.38
C GLU A 108 10.95 2.10 -16.11
N ARG A 109 12.16 1.92 -15.61
CA ARG A 109 12.69 0.61 -15.28
C ARG A 109 12.03 0.13 -13.99
N ALA A 110 11.11 -0.82 -14.09
CA ALA A 110 10.57 -1.48 -12.92
C ALA A 110 11.68 -2.33 -12.26
N SER A 111 11.96 -2.06 -10.98
CA SER A 111 12.64 -3.04 -10.13
C SER A 111 11.77 -4.30 -10.11
N ALA A 112 12.39 -5.45 -10.38
CA ALA A 112 11.69 -6.71 -10.58
C ALA A 112 10.90 -7.13 -9.33
N ALA A 113 9.61 -6.81 -9.31
CA ALA A 113 8.62 -7.50 -8.49
C ALA A 113 8.01 -8.60 -9.38
N THR A 114 8.47 -9.82 -9.14
CA THR A 114 7.96 -11.03 -9.79
C THR A 114 6.47 -11.17 -9.50
N SER A 115 5.63 -10.96 -10.52
CA SER A 115 4.21 -11.29 -10.50
C SER A 115 4.03 -12.77 -10.81
N ALA A 116 3.61 -13.55 -9.82
CA ALA A 116 2.98 -14.85 -10.02
C ALA A 116 1.52 -14.73 -9.55
N GLU A 117 0.58 -14.90 -10.48
CA GLU A 117 -0.83 -15.23 -10.18
C GLU A 117 -0.95 -16.76 -10.06
N PRO A 118 -1.99 -17.27 -9.38
CA PRO A 118 -1.85 -18.11 -8.21
C PRO A 118 -1.58 -19.56 -8.60
N ILE A 119 -0.36 -19.99 -8.35
CA ILE A 119 -0.12 -21.38 -7.98
C ILE A 119 -0.33 -21.39 -6.47
N GLU A 120 -1.16 -22.28 -5.95
CA GLU A 120 -1.06 -22.72 -4.55
C GLU A 120 0.33 -23.37 -4.39
N ALA A 121 1.35 -22.52 -4.34
CA ALA A 121 2.65 -22.91 -3.87
C ALA A 121 2.48 -22.90 -2.35
N GLU A 122 2.12 -24.06 -1.83
CA GLU A 122 2.54 -24.43 -0.49
C GLU A 122 4.02 -24.04 -0.39
N CYS A 123 4.32 -22.96 0.35
CA CYS A 123 5.68 -22.79 0.81
C CYS A 123 5.89 -23.99 1.71
N ASP A 124 6.64 -24.97 1.20
CA ASP A 124 7.27 -26.02 1.98
C ASP A 124 8.44 -25.40 2.80
N CYS A 125 8.09 -24.32 3.49
CA CYS A 125 8.72 -23.89 4.71
C CYS A 125 8.44 -25.05 5.69
N PRO A 126 9.43 -25.73 6.30
CA PRO A 126 9.15 -26.87 7.16
C PRO A 126 8.13 -26.42 8.20
N ALA A 127 6.92 -26.96 8.08
CA ALA A 127 5.91 -26.83 9.10
C ALA A 127 6.56 -27.42 10.34
N VAL A 128 7.00 -26.56 11.26
CA VAL A 128 7.22 -27.00 12.63
C VAL A 128 5.85 -27.45 13.08
N ALA A 129 5.64 -28.77 13.02
CA ALA A 129 4.41 -29.42 13.39
C ALA A 129 4.12 -29.06 14.84
N SER A 130 3.31 -28.03 15.03
CA SER A 130 2.65 -27.80 16.29
C SER A 130 1.46 -28.77 16.32
N PRO A 131 1.35 -29.62 17.35
CA PRO A 131 0.29 -30.62 17.44
C PRO A 131 -1.03 -29.90 17.72
N GLY A 132 -1.91 -29.79 16.71
CA GLY A 132 -3.24 -29.26 16.93
C GLY A 132 -3.99 -29.02 15.62
N VAL A 133 -4.85 -29.97 15.25
CA VAL A 133 -5.93 -29.73 14.30
C VAL A 133 -6.85 -28.64 14.86
N GLY A 134 -6.60 -27.39 14.45
CA GLY A 134 -7.60 -26.51 13.86
C GLY A 134 -8.74 -25.99 14.72
N ILE A 135 -8.55 -25.72 16.02
CA ILE A 135 -9.52 -24.88 16.74
C ILE A 135 -9.10 -23.42 16.62
N THR A 136 -9.77 -22.69 15.73
CA THR A 136 -9.70 -21.22 15.70
C THR A 136 -10.18 -20.70 17.04
N SER A 137 -9.33 -19.98 17.77
CA SER A 137 -9.68 -19.39 19.07
C SER A 137 -10.89 -18.45 18.96
N LEU A 138 -11.60 -18.23 20.06
CA LEU A 138 -12.72 -17.28 20.09
C LEU A 138 -12.29 -15.86 19.72
N THR A 139 -11.09 -15.44 20.14
CA THR A 139 -10.53 -14.13 19.81
C THR A 139 -10.25 -14.01 18.31
N GLN A 140 -9.63 -15.03 17.68
CA GLN A 140 -9.40 -15.04 16.24
C GLN A 140 -10.73 -15.03 15.47
N GLN A 141 -11.72 -15.85 15.87
CA GLN A 141 -13.04 -15.85 15.25
C GLN A 141 -13.70 -14.47 15.33
N ARG A 142 -13.71 -13.85 16.52
CA ARG A 142 -14.24 -12.50 16.74
C ARG A 142 -13.58 -11.46 15.83
N LEU A 143 -12.26 -11.46 15.75
CA LEU A 143 -11.52 -10.48 14.95
C LEU A 143 -11.65 -10.73 13.44
N GLN A 144 -11.77 -11.98 13.02
CA GLN A 144 -12.01 -12.31 11.62
C GLN A 144 -13.42 -11.92 11.17
N GLN A 145 -14.43 -12.13 12.03
CA GLN A 145 -15.79 -11.62 11.82
C GLN A 145 -15.82 -10.10 11.77
N LEU A 146 -15.10 -9.42 12.67
CA LEU A 146 -15.00 -7.96 12.67
C LEU A 146 -14.30 -7.43 11.42
N ALA A 147 -13.18 -8.03 11.00
CA ALA A 147 -12.51 -7.65 9.76
C ALA A 147 -13.47 -7.76 8.57
N THR A 148 -14.25 -8.85 8.51
CA THR A 148 -15.24 -9.09 7.46
C THR A 148 -16.36 -8.04 7.49
N SER A 149 -16.92 -7.74 8.67
CA SER A 149 -18.00 -6.76 8.81
C SER A 149 -17.56 -5.33 8.47
N LEU A 150 -16.28 -5.00 8.67
CA LEU A 150 -15.67 -3.73 8.25
C LEU A 150 -15.30 -3.69 6.76
N GLY A 151 -15.39 -4.81 6.04
CA GLY A 151 -14.98 -4.93 4.64
C GLY A 151 -13.46 -5.01 4.44
N LEU A 152 -12.70 -5.37 5.47
CA LEU A 152 -11.25 -5.53 5.44
C LEU A 152 -10.89 -6.89 4.82
N THR A 153 -11.07 -7.02 3.51
CA THR A 153 -10.91 -8.29 2.79
C THR A 153 -9.44 -8.76 2.65
N SER A 154 -8.46 -7.88 2.85
CA SER A 154 -7.04 -8.24 2.87
C SER A 154 -6.56 -8.81 4.20
N ALA A 155 -7.42 -8.88 5.24
CA ALA A 155 -7.03 -9.41 6.54
C ALA A 155 -6.61 -10.89 6.44
N ARG A 156 -5.40 -11.18 6.92
CA ARG A 156 -4.82 -12.52 7.02
C ARG A 156 -4.41 -12.77 8.47
N PHE A 157 -5.00 -13.77 9.08
CA PHE A 157 -4.62 -14.22 10.42
C PHE A 157 -3.65 -15.39 10.31
N ARG A 158 -2.49 -15.29 10.96
CA ARG A 158 -1.47 -16.33 10.95
C ARG A 158 -0.97 -16.62 12.36
N ARG A 159 -0.98 -17.90 12.72
CA ARG A 159 -0.34 -18.40 13.94
C ARG A 159 1.17 -18.49 13.72
N VAL A 160 1.94 -18.14 14.74
CA VAL A 160 3.39 -18.22 14.78
C VAL A 160 3.82 -19.11 15.94
N SER A 161 5.10 -19.50 15.97
CA SER A 161 5.63 -20.33 17.04
C SER A 161 5.54 -19.65 18.42
N ALA A 162 5.51 -20.45 19.50
CA ALA A 162 5.40 -19.93 20.86
C ALA A 162 6.59 -19.04 21.27
N ASP A 163 7.78 -19.34 20.73
CA ASP A 163 9.03 -18.61 20.92
C ASP A 163 9.17 -17.40 19.98
N TYR A 164 8.11 -16.99 19.25
CA TYR A 164 8.17 -15.94 18.24
C TYR A 164 8.83 -14.63 18.73
N TYR A 165 8.58 -14.22 19.98
CA TYR A 165 9.17 -12.99 20.54
C TYR A 165 10.59 -13.17 21.08
N GLU A 166 11.06 -14.40 21.24
CA GLU A 166 12.44 -14.74 21.62
C GLU A 166 13.36 -14.77 20.38
N GLN A 167 12.78 -14.81 19.19
CA GLN A 167 13.49 -14.84 17.92
C GLN A 167 13.82 -13.45 17.37
N ASP A 168 14.91 -13.37 16.60
CA ASP A 168 15.30 -12.18 15.87
C ASP A 168 14.29 -11.80 14.77
N LEU A 169 14.25 -10.51 14.41
CA LEU A 169 13.30 -9.97 13.43
C LEU A 169 13.29 -10.70 12.06
N PRO A 170 14.42 -11.09 11.46
CA PRO A 170 14.40 -11.83 10.20
C PRO A 170 13.70 -13.19 10.30
N VAL A 171 13.88 -13.90 11.42
CA VAL A 171 13.24 -15.20 11.66
C VAL A 171 11.73 -15.00 11.88
N ARG A 172 11.35 -13.95 12.62
CA ARG A 172 9.94 -13.57 12.78
C ARG A 172 9.28 -13.24 11.44
N ALA A 173 9.98 -12.55 10.54
CA ALA A 173 9.48 -12.18 9.22
C ALA A 173 9.31 -13.41 8.31
N SER A 174 10.25 -14.37 8.37
CA SER A 174 10.16 -15.61 7.59
C SER A 174 8.96 -16.46 7.99
N GLN A 175 8.62 -16.52 9.29
CA GLN A 175 7.40 -17.19 9.77
C GLN A 175 6.11 -16.59 9.19
N LEU A 176 6.13 -15.33 8.75
CA LEU A 176 4.99 -14.63 8.15
C LEU A 176 5.10 -14.50 6.62
N CYS A 177 6.16 -15.03 6.02
CA CYS A 177 6.50 -14.88 4.60
C CYS A 177 6.50 -13.41 4.16
N THR A 178 7.19 -12.56 4.91
CA THR A 178 7.22 -11.12 4.70
C THR A 178 8.62 -10.54 4.96
N ASP A 179 8.81 -9.26 4.63
CA ASP A 179 10.04 -8.53 4.94
C ASP A 179 10.02 -7.98 6.36
N VAL A 180 11.20 -7.81 6.96
CA VAL A 180 11.34 -7.24 8.31
C VAL A 180 10.66 -5.88 8.43
N ASP A 181 10.72 -5.07 7.37
CA ASP A 181 10.10 -3.74 7.33
C ASP A 181 8.56 -3.78 7.40
N ALA A 182 7.93 -4.90 7.03
CA ALA A 182 6.49 -5.07 7.14
C ALA A 182 6.05 -5.41 8.58
N LEU A 183 6.98 -5.82 9.46
CA LEU A 183 6.68 -6.11 10.85
C LEU A 183 6.44 -4.82 11.62
N CYS A 184 5.22 -4.65 12.13
CA CYS A 184 4.81 -3.49 12.90
C CYS A 184 4.37 -3.89 14.31
N LYS A 185 4.54 -2.96 15.26
CA LYS A 185 3.99 -3.05 16.61
C LYS A 185 2.99 -1.94 16.83
N SER A 186 1.92 -2.28 17.54
CA SER A 186 0.94 -1.33 18.07
C SER A 186 1.15 -1.17 19.56
N MET A 187 1.16 0.08 20.03
CA MET A 187 1.38 0.44 21.42
C MET A 187 0.40 1.56 21.79
N ILE A 188 -0.15 1.53 23.01
CA ILE A 188 -1.02 2.59 23.49
C ILE A 188 -0.20 3.61 24.27
N MET A 189 -0.33 4.88 23.90
CA MET A 189 0.27 6.00 24.61
C MET A 189 -0.81 6.78 25.36
N GLU A 190 -0.51 7.21 26.59
CA GLU A 190 -1.37 8.04 27.42
C GLU A 190 -0.77 9.42 27.60
N ASN A 191 -1.60 10.46 27.50
CA ASN A 191 -1.27 11.78 28.00
C ASN A 191 -1.50 11.83 29.52
N THR A 192 -0.44 11.64 30.30
CA THR A 192 -0.55 11.57 31.77
C THR A 192 -0.86 12.93 32.41
N ARG A 193 -0.95 14.01 31.62
CA ARG A 193 -1.45 15.32 32.10
C ARG A 193 -2.98 15.36 32.19
N LEU A 194 -3.67 14.41 31.55
CA LEU A 194 -5.12 14.28 31.62
C LEU A 194 -5.48 13.18 32.62
N ALA A 195 -6.07 13.55 33.76
CA ALA A 195 -6.54 12.58 34.74
C ALA A 195 -7.67 11.70 34.17
N THR A 196 -8.61 12.30 33.45
CA THR A 196 -9.76 11.64 32.84
C THR A 196 -9.95 12.07 31.38
N PRO A 197 -10.59 11.24 30.53
CA PRO A 197 -10.99 11.64 29.18
C PRO A 197 -11.83 12.92 29.25
N THR A 198 -11.39 13.96 28.54
CA THR A 198 -12.04 15.28 28.51
C THR A 198 -12.51 15.56 27.08
N PRO A 199 -13.72 16.09 26.86
CA PRO A 199 -14.20 16.40 25.51
C PRO A 199 -13.22 17.25 24.71
N GLY A 200 -12.91 16.84 23.48
CA GLY A 200 -11.96 17.52 22.60
C GLY A 200 -10.48 17.31 22.94
N ARG A 201 -10.16 16.65 24.06
CA ARG A 201 -8.79 16.32 24.47
C ARG A 201 -8.55 14.82 24.39
N ILE A 202 -7.42 14.44 23.81
CA ILE A 202 -7.07 13.05 23.56
C ILE A 202 -6.22 12.54 24.72
N LYS A 203 -6.82 11.65 25.53
CA LYS A 203 -6.11 10.97 26.62
C LYS A 203 -5.26 9.80 26.12
N TYR A 204 -5.80 8.97 25.22
CA TYR A 204 -5.11 7.78 24.72
C TYR A 204 -5.01 7.79 23.20
N VAL A 205 -3.90 7.30 22.67
CA VAL A 205 -3.71 7.04 21.23
C VAL A 205 -3.07 5.68 21.01
N CYS A 206 -3.49 4.99 19.96
CA CYS A 206 -2.80 3.80 19.48
C CYS A 206 -1.76 4.22 18.44
N VAL A 207 -0.49 3.91 18.70
CA VAL A 207 0.63 4.23 17.84
C VAL A 207 1.12 2.96 17.15
N VAL A 208 1.29 3.03 15.83
CA VAL A 208 1.80 1.92 15.01
C VAL A 208 3.12 2.29 14.37
N LEU A 209 4.16 1.51 14.65
CA LEU A 209 5.54 1.71 14.19
C LEU A 209 6.11 0.38 13.67
N GLN A 210 7.06 0.45 12.74
CA GLN A 210 7.83 -0.75 12.33
C GLN A 210 8.73 -1.23 13.48
N TYR A 211 9.05 -2.52 13.51
CA TYR A 211 10.03 -3.05 14.48
C TYR A 211 11.46 -2.60 14.15
N ALA A 212 11.82 -2.55 12.88
CA ALA A 212 13.13 -2.10 12.43
C ALA A 212 13.26 -0.58 12.57
N GLY A 213 14.27 -0.12 13.32
CA GLY A 213 14.75 1.27 13.31
C GLY A 213 13.83 2.34 13.91
N ALA A 214 12.56 2.03 14.22
CA ALA A 214 11.61 3.05 14.68
C ALA A 214 11.67 3.26 16.20
N LYS A 215 12.29 4.36 16.63
CA LYS A 215 12.20 4.85 18.00
C LYS A 215 11.15 5.96 18.05
N LEU A 216 10.12 5.78 18.87
CA LEU A 216 9.05 6.77 19.00
C LEU A 216 9.61 8.13 19.46
N ALA A 217 9.41 9.16 18.63
CA ALA A 217 9.72 10.54 18.93
C ALA A 217 8.54 11.23 19.64
N CYS A 218 8.48 11.16 20.98
CA CYS A 218 7.33 11.66 21.76
C CYS A 218 6.99 13.14 21.48
N HIS A 219 7.98 13.99 21.18
CA HIS A 219 7.73 15.40 20.84
C HIS A 219 6.96 15.55 19.53
N LYS A 220 7.26 14.75 18.50
CA LYS A 220 6.52 14.74 17.25
C LYS A 220 5.11 14.20 17.47
N LEU A 221 4.97 13.14 18.28
CA LEU A 221 3.66 12.61 18.66
C LEU A 221 2.79 13.68 19.36
N THR A 222 3.38 14.49 20.24
CA THR A 222 2.67 15.63 20.86
C THR A 222 2.11 16.60 19.82
N GLU A 223 2.88 16.96 18.79
CA GLU A 223 2.37 17.85 17.74
C GLU A 223 1.23 17.22 16.94
N VAL A 224 1.29 15.91 16.67
CA VAL A 224 0.21 15.17 16.00
C VAL A 224 -1.06 15.18 16.85
N VAL A 225 -0.95 14.86 18.14
CA VAL A 225 -2.10 14.87 19.06
C VAL A 225 -2.71 16.26 19.13
N ARG A 226 -1.90 17.31 19.29
CA ARG A 226 -2.37 18.71 19.29
C ARG A 226 -3.10 19.06 18.00
N LYS A 227 -2.58 18.63 16.84
CA LYS A 227 -3.24 18.83 15.55
C LYS A 227 -4.60 18.13 15.48
N LEU A 228 -4.72 16.92 16.04
CA LEU A 228 -5.99 16.18 16.10
C LEU A 228 -7.01 16.83 17.05
N GLU A 229 -6.56 17.44 18.15
CA GLU A 229 -7.43 18.18 19.09
C GLU A 229 -7.92 19.53 18.51
N GLY A 230 -7.21 20.10 17.53
CA GLY A 230 -7.63 21.30 16.82
C GLY A 230 -7.80 22.50 17.77
N ALA A 231 -8.99 23.09 17.80
CA ALA A 231 -9.30 24.25 18.65
C ALA A 231 -9.26 23.93 20.16
N ALA A 232 -9.39 22.66 20.55
CA ALA A 232 -9.27 22.23 21.93
C ALA A 232 -7.82 22.02 22.39
N ALA A 233 -6.85 22.14 21.48
CA ALA A 233 -5.45 21.92 21.80
C ALA A 233 -4.92 22.99 22.76
N GLU A 234 -4.21 22.53 23.80
CA GLU A 234 -3.55 23.40 24.77
C GLU A 234 -2.07 23.63 24.43
N GLY A 235 -1.40 24.40 25.29
CA GLY A 235 0.04 24.60 25.23
C GLY A 235 0.80 23.29 25.43
N LYS A 236 1.97 23.14 24.79
CA LYS A 236 2.78 21.91 24.77
C LYS A 236 3.09 21.33 26.16
N LYS A 237 3.17 22.17 27.19
CA LYS A 237 3.42 21.75 28.59
C LYS A 237 2.29 20.87 29.17
N GLN A 238 1.11 20.90 28.57
CA GLN A 238 -0.08 20.11 28.94
C GLN A 238 -0.11 18.72 28.29
N TYR A 239 1.01 18.30 27.70
CA TYR A 239 1.16 16.99 27.09
C TYR A 239 2.36 16.28 27.70
N ASN A 240 2.14 15.05 28.17
CA ASN A 240 3.18 14.12 28.57
C ASN A 240 2.76 12.74 28.10
N LEU A 241 3.06 12.43 26.83
CA LEU A 241 2.71 11.17 26.20
C LEU A 241 3.69 10.08 26.64
N ARG A 242 3.19 9.08 27.36
CA ARG A 242 3.96 7.96 27.88
C ARG A 242 3.32 6.64 27.47
N LEU A 243 4.13 5.59 27.40
CA LEU A 243 3.62 4.24 27.22
C LEU A 243 2.70 3.90 28.40
N VAL A 244 1.53 3.36 28.09
CA VAL A 244 0.57 2.89 29.09
C VAL A 244 1.13 1.66 29.82
N ALA A 245 0.87 1.57 31.13
CA ALA A 245 1.19 0.37 31.91
C ALA A 245 0.45 -0.86 31.38
N GLU A 246 1.02 -2.05 31.54
CA GLU A 246 0.53 -3.28 30.90
C GLU A 246 -0.94 -3.56 31.21
N GLU A 247 -1.33 -3.52 32.47
CA GLU A 247 -2.69 -3.83 32.93
C GLU A 247 -3.73 -2.86 32.35
N LEU A 248 -3.35 -1.59 32.23
CA LEU A 248 -4.20 -0.58 31.62
C LEU A 248 -4.24 -0.72 30.09
N SER A 249 -3.14 -1.13 29.45
CA SER A 249 -3.11 -1.44 28.02
C SER A 249 -4.03 -2.63 27.70
N ASP A 250 -4.02 -3.65 28.56
CA ASP A 250 -4.89 -4.82 28.43
C ASP A 250 -6.36 -4.43 28.53
N THR A 251 -6.68 -3.56 29.50
CA THR A 251 -8.04 -3.03 29.67
C THR A 251 -8.49 -2.17 28.49
N LEU A 252 -7.63 -1.26 28.03
CA LEU A 252 -7.95 -0.32 26.94
C LEU A 252 -8.04 -1.01 25.59
N SER A 253 -7.13 -1.94 25.31
CA SER A 253 -7.08 -2.66 24.04
C SER A 253 -8.03 -3.86 24.02
N GLY A 254 -8.26 -4.50 25.16
CA GLY A 254 -8.94 -5.80 25.23
C GLY A 254 -8.03 -6.98 24.82
N PHE A 255 -6.72 -6.78 24.79
CA PHE A 255 -5.72 -7.78 24.42
C PHE A 255 -4.54 -7.73 25.39
N VAL A 256 -3.98 -8.90 25.72
CA VAL A 256 -2.79 -8.98 26.56
C VAL A 256 -1.56 -8.32 25.93
N HIS A 257 -0.52 -8.11 26.73
CA HIS A 257 0.78 -7.68 26.25
C HIS A 257 1.25 -8.51 25.04
N ASN A 258 1.90 -7.86 24.07
CA ASN A 258 2.32 -8.45 22.80
C ASN A 258 1.20 -8.98 21.88
N ALA A 259 -0.06 -8.81 22.23
CA ALA A 259 -1.22 -9.18 21.42
C ALA A 259 -1.99 -7.97 20.87
N VAL A 260 -1.67 -6.76 21.36
CA VAL A 260 -2.34 -5.50 21.00
C VAL A 260 -2.43 -5.35 19.49
N THR A 261 -3.65 -5.09 19.03
CA THR A 261 -3.96 -4.78 17.64
C THR A 261 -4.91 -3.59 17.57
N PRO A 262 -4.78 -2.69 16.58
CA PRO A 262 -5.70 -1.57 16.46
C PRO A 262 -7.11 -1.99 15.98
N LEU A 263 -7.29 -3.24 15.54
CA LEU A 263 -8.58 -3.80 15.13
C LEU A 263 -9.35 -4.34 16.34
N GLY A 264 -10.55 -3.79 16.60
CA GLY A 264 -11.42 -4.32 17.65
C GLY A 264 -10.97 -4.02 19.08
N MET A 265 -10.28 -2.88 19.28
CA MET A 265 -9.91 -2.42 20.61
C MET A 265 -11.15 -2.17 21.48
N ALA A 266 -11.07 -2.48 22.77
CA ALA A 266 -12.16 -2.26 23.73
C ALA A 266 -12.51 -0.77 23.90
N THR A 267 -11.50 0.10 23.88
CA THR A 267 -11.66 1.55 23.95
C THR A 267 -11.36 2.19 22.58
N PRO A 268 -12.33 2.87 21.94
CA PRO A 268 -12.07 3.62 20.71
C PRO A 268 -11.06 4.75 20.95
N MET A 269 -10.02 4.81 20.12
CA MET A 269 -9.01 5.86 20.18
C MET A 269 -8.40 6.13 18.80
N PRO A 270 -7.83 7.32 18.57
CA PRO A 270 -7.12 7.61 17.32
C PRO A 270 -5.95 6.65 17.10
N ILE A 271 -5.76 6.26 15.84
CA ILE A 271 -4.64 5.45 15.38
C ILE A 271 -3.67 6.35 14.62
N ILE A 272 -2.43 6.40 15.09
CA ILE A 272 -1.34 7.16 14.48
C ILE A 272 -0.34 6.16 13.92
N LEU A 273 -0.25 6.09 12.59
CA LEU A 273 0.70 5.25 11.87
C LEU A 273 1.96 6.07 11.56
N SER A 274 3.12 5.46 11.72
CA SER A 274 4.38 6.04 11.23
C SER A 274 4.29 6.33 9.73
N SER A 275 4.80 7.47 9.30
CA SER A 275 4.87 7.85 7.88
C SER A 275 5.64 6.85 7.03
N ALA A 276 6.59 6.12 7.61
CA ALA A 276 7.32 5.05 6.93
C ALA A 276 6.40 3.87 6.53
N ILE A 277 5.33 3.61 7.29
CA ILE A 277 4.32 2.59 6.96
C ILE A 277 3.51 2.98 5.70
N ALA A 278 3.40 4.28 5.40
CA ALA A 278 2.69 4.73 4.20
C ALA A 278 3.33 4.25 2.89
N GLN A 279 4.60 3.85 2.92
CA GLN A 279 5.33 3.32 1.77
C GLN A 279 5.16 1.79 1.59
N LEU A 280 4.53 1.12 2.55
CA LEU A 280 4.33 -0.32 2.53
C LEU A 280 3.02 -0.68 1.84
N SER A 281 3.02 -1.75 1.04
CA SER A 281 1.79 -2.33 0.50
C SER A 281 0.97 -3.04 1.58
N SER A 282 1.66 -3.77 2.46
CA SER A 282 1.08 -4.50 3.59
C SER A 282 1.91 -4.36 4.85
N MET A 283 1.25 -4.54 5.99
CA MET A 283 1.89 -4.57 7.30
C MET A 283 1.37 -5.75 8.12
N TRP A 284 2.20 -6.24 9.04
CA TRP A 284 1.86 -7.27 10.01
C TRP A 284 1.83 -6.69 11.42
N LEU A 285 0.74 -6.94 12.14
CA LEU A 285 0.45 -6.42 13.47
C LEU A 285 0.20 -7.57 14.45
N GLY A 286 0.05 -7.25 15.74
CA GLY A 286 -0.60 -8.15 16.68
C GLY A 286 -1.96 -8.59 16.16
N GLY A 287 -2.34 -9.84 16.43
CA GLY A 287 -3.59 -10.44 15.97
C GLY A 287 -4.61 -10.66 17.09
N GLY A 288 -4.39 -10.10 18.28
CA GLY A 288 -5.25 -10.28 19.45
C GLY A 288 -4.84 -11.41 20.39
N GLU A 289 -3.85 -12.23 20.01
CA GLU A 289 -3.15 -13.18 20.89
C GLU A 289 -1.63 -13.08 20.66
N THR A 290 -0.83 -13.57 21.60
CA THR A 290 0.64 -13.47 21.55
C THR A 290 1.24 -14.22 20.36
N ASP A 291 0.64 -15.35 20.00
CA ASP A 291 1.02 -16.22 18.89
C ASP A 291 0.17 -15.98 17.62
N LEU A 292 -0.70 -14.97 17.61
CA LEU A 292 -1.54 -14.64 16.47
C LEU A 292 -1.14 -13.30 15.86
N LYS A 293 -0.97 -13.27 14.53
CA LYS A 293 -0.58 -12.07 13.77
C LYS A 293 -1.64 -11.71 12.72
N LEU A 294 -1.84 -10.41 12.54
CA LEU A 294 -2.76 -9.85 11.55
C LEU A 294 -1.96 -9.17 10.43
N GLY A 295 -1.97 -9.76 9.25
CA GLY A 295 -1.48 -9.15 8.02
C GLY A 295 -2.59 -8.42 7.30
N VAL A 296 -2.37 -7.17 6.88
CA VAL A 296 -3.37 -6.34 6.19
C VAL A 296 -2.69 -5.45 5.15
N GLN A 297 -3.42 -5.11 4.08
CA GLN A 297 -3.00 -4.03 3.19
C GLN A 297 -3.17 -2.68 3.89
N VAL A 298 -2.14 -1.84 3.84
CA VAL A 298 -2.09 -0.57 4.60
C VAL A 298 -3.22 0.37 4.17
N GLU A 299 -3.42 0.52 2.86
CA GLU A 299 -4.44 1.41 2.31
C GLU A 299 -5.85 0.95 2.69
N GLN A 300 -6.16 -0.34 2.50
CA GLN A 300 -7.47 -0.88 2.85
C GLN A 300 -7.74 -0.78 4.35
N PHE A 301 -6.75 -1.09 5.19
CA PHE A 301 -6.86 -0.92 6.63
C PHE A 301 -7.27 0.52 7.00
N CYS A 302 -6.57 1.52 6.47
CA CYS A 302 -6.89 2.92 6.73
C CYS A 302 -8.30 3.29 6.26
N GLN A 303 -8.71 2.83 5.08
CA GLN A 303 -10.05 3.10 4.53
C GLN A 303 -11.15 2.48 5.40
N CYS A 304 -11.03 1.19 5.75
CA CYS A 304 -12.00 0.48 6.58
C CYS A 304 -12.13 1.10 7.97
N MET A 305 -11.01 1.42 8.62
CA MET A 305 -11.01 2.02 9.95
C MET A 305 -11.64 3.42 9.94
N ARG A 306 -11.34 4.26 8.94
CA ARG A 306 -11.99 5.57 8.80
C ARG A 306 -13.50 5.43 8.54
N LYS A 307 -13.91 4.48 7.71
CA LYS A 307 -15.34 4.17 7.46
C LYS A 307 -16.04 3.72 8.75
N ALA A 308 -15.33 3.03 9.63
CA ALA A 308 -15.81 2.64 10.96
C ALA A 308 -15.85 3.79 11.98
N GLY A 309 -15.53 5.02 11.58
CA GLY A 309 -15.49 6.19 12.47
C GLY A 309 -14.22 6.31 13.30
N VAL A 310 -13.19 5.49 13.05
CA VAL A 310 -11.91 5.58 13.75
C VAL A 310 -11.02 6.61 13.05
N THR A 311 -10.46 7.53 13.83
CA THR A 311 -9.49 8.51 13.30
C THR A 311 -8.18 7.80 13.00
N VAL A 312 -7.73 7.81 11.74
CA VAL A 312 -6.48 7.19 11.29
C VAL A 312 -5.63 8.20 10.54
N THR A 313 -4.42 8.48 11.04
CA THR A 313 -3.51 9.48 10.48
C THR A 313 -2.09 8.93 10.34
N PHE A 314 -1.42 9.27 9.24
CA PHE A 314 0.02 9.08 9.09
C PHE A 314 0.78 10.28 9.64
N ALA A 315 1.86 10.04 10.37
CA ALA A 315 2.73 11.09 10.87
C ALA A 315 4.18 10.64 10.97
N ASP A 316 5.09 11.59 10.82
CA ASP A 316 6.49 11.39 11.19
C ASP A 316 6.59 11.36 12.73
N ILE A 317 6.65 10.17 13.30
CA ILE A 317 6.69 9.91 14.75
C ILE A 317 7.86 8.99 15.13
N ALA A 318 8.75 8.71 14.18
CA ALA A 318 10.01 7.99 14.39
C ALA A 318 11.21 8.95 14.36
#